data_AF-A0A5A5T6P3-F1
#
_entry.id   AF-A0A5A5T6P3-F1
#
_cell.length_a   1.000
_cell.length_b   1.000
_cell.length_c   1.000
_cell.angle_alpha   90.00
_cell.angle_beta   90.00
_cell.angle_gamma   90.00
#
_symmetry.space_group_name_H-M   'P 1'
#
loop_
_entity.id
_entity.type
_entity.pdbx_description
1 polymer ?
#
loop_
_entity_poly.entity_id
_entity_poly.type
_entity_poly.pdbx_seq_one_letter_code
_entity_poly.pdbx_strand_id
1 'polypeptide(L)'
;MTSHMPPRLIDFHSHYYDEGWLPIPPPLGTSNLARAWPLLTDIEAQLAAMEVAGIDAKVVSAPVSTIVSPVEQLPPILMERINDQIATLIARYPERLLGIATIDAFQGKAAAREVERAVQQLGLRGICVDSSQGGHYLDAAEARPTLEAAAALGVSIFVHPVNPSGLTERLAPLGGLGGLLARGTENAASILTLLRSGILEKLPTLRLVLPMIGAGALLFAGLADMDYERDDSWKGTPPSELRQRLYIDTMGFDPAAIRFALEVVGSEHVVIGSDWPVMPITTRRRIDDLLAALKLTEEQKACLLSGNTERLLTSSVEQL
;
A
#
# COMPACT_ATOMS: atom_id res chain seq x y z
N MET A 1 -33.02 -1.29 -20.93
CA MET A 1 -31.72 -2.00 -20.99
C MET A 1 -30.67 -1.02 -20.47
N THR A 2 -30.41 -1.02 -19.17
CA THR A 2 -29.29 -0.26 -18.61
C THR A 2 -28.02 -0.95 -19.11
N SER A 3 -27.30 -0.28 -19.99
CA SER A 3 -25.95 -0.65 -20.40
C SER A 3 -25.07 -0.67 -19.15
N HIS A 4 -24.96 -1.80 -18.46
CA HIS A 4 -23.97 -1.97 -17.41
C HIS A 4 -22.61 -2.03 -18.09
N MET A 5 -21.94 -0.88 -18.16
CA MET A 5 -20.52 -0.86 -18.45
C MET A 5 -19.82 -1.77 -17.43
N PRO A 6 -18.84 -2.58 -17.85
CA PRO A 6 -18.09 -3.42 -16.93
C PRO A 6 -17.44 -2.53 -15.85
N PRO A 7 -17.27 -3.04 -14.61
CA PRO A 7 -16.62 -2.28 -13.55
C PRO A 7 -15.24 -1.81 -14.00
N ARG A 8 -14.85 -0.61 -13.59
CA ARG A 8 -13.48 -0.11 -13.77
C ARG A 8 -12.51 -1.07 -13.10
N LEU A 9 -11.34 -1.25 -13.70
CA LEU A 9 -10.18 -1.87 -13.09
C LEU A 9 -9.24 -0.77 -12.60
N ILE A 10 -9.12 -0.66 -11.27
CA ILE A 10 -8.21 0.29 -10.61
C ILE A 10 -7.09 -0.49 -9.91
N ASP A 11 -5.85 -0.24 -10.34
CA ASP A 11 -4.66 -0.80 -9.70
C ASP A 11 -4.25 0.05 -8.49
N PHE A 12 -4.51 -0.44 -7.28
CA PHE A 12 -4.22 0.27 -6.02
C PHE A 12 -2.73 0.36 -5.69
N HIS A 13 -1.91 -0.58 -6.19
CA HIS A 13 -0.50 -0.67 -5.83
C HIS A 13 0.34 -0.52 -7.08
N SER A 14 0.70 0.73 -7.39
CA SER A 14 1.54 1.02 -8.54
C SER A 14 2.39 2.27 -8.33
N HIS A 15 3.58 2.27 -8.91
CA HIS A 15 4.61 3.27 -8.65
C HIS A 15 4.88 4.16 -9.85
N TYR A 16 5.29 5.38 -9.58
CA TYR A 16 5.83 6.32 -10.55
C TYR A 16 6.78 7.27 -9.82
N TYR A 17 7.87 7.67 -10.47
CA TYR A 17 8.81 8.67 -9.99
C TYR A 17 9.07 9.68 -11.08
N ASP A 18 8.88 10.97 -10.85
CA ASP A 18 9.35 11.97 -11.81
C ASP A 18 10.82 12.28 -11.50
N GLU A 19 11.67 12.32 -12.52
CA GLU A 19 13.09 12.64 -12.37
C GLU A 19 13.32 14.09 -11.87
N GLY A 20 12.30 14.95 -11.98
CA GLY A 20 12.29 16.29 -11.43
C GLY A 20 11.93 16.35 -9.93
N TRP A 21 11.54 15.23 -9.30
CA TRP A 21 11.14 15.23 -7.89
C TRP A 21 12.30 15.52 -6.96
N LEU A 22 13.38 14.78 -7.16
CA LEU A 22 14.66 14.94 -6.52
C LEU A 22 15.73 14.56 -7.55
N PRO A 23 17.00 14.96 -7.39
CA PRO A 23 18.09 14.35 -8.13
C PRO A 23 18.27 12.91 -7.63
N ILE A 24 17.30 12.03 -7.91
CA ILE A 24 17.38 10.60 -7.60
C ILE A 24 18.24 10.01 -8.70
N PRO A 25 19.48 9.60 -8.41
CA PRO A 25 20.27 8.92 -9.42
C PRO A 25 19.51 7.64 -9.80
N PRO A 26 19.47 7.27 -11.09
CA PRO A 26 18.93 5.98 -11.50
C PRO A 26 19.57 4.87 -10.67
N PRO A 27 18.78 3.93 -10.12
CA PRO A 27 19.31 2.84 -9.34
C PRO A 27 20.26 2.02 -10.22
N LEU A 28 21.49 1.84 -9.73
CA LEU A 28 22.52 1.09 -10.44
C LEU A 28 22.32 -0.42 -10.24
N GLY A 29 22.77 -1.22 -11.22
CA GLY A 29 22.84 -2.67 -11.10
C GLY A 29 21.67 -3.43 -11.75
N THR A 30 21.36 -4.61 -11.22
CA THR A 30 20.44 -5.59 -11.83
C THR A 30 19.16 -5.82 -11.02
N SER A 31 18.87 -4.95 -10.05
CA SER A 31 17.66 -5.03 -9.22
C SER A 31 16.39 -4.84 -10.06
N ASN A 32 15.24 -5.31 -9.56
CA ASN A 32 13.96 -5.08 -10.23
C ASN A 32 13.66 -3.58 -10.39
N LEU A 33 14.02 -2.76 -9.39
CA LEU A 33 13.88 -1.31 -9.46
C LEU A 33 14.73 -0.69 -10.58
N ALA A 34 16.00 -1.12 -10.71
CA ALA A 34 16.89 -0.67 -11.78
C ALA A 34 16.34 -1.04 -13.18
N ARG A 35 15.79 -2.24 -13.32
CA ARG A 35 15.17 -2.69 -14.58
C ARG A 35 13.88 -1.94 -14.91
N ALA A 36 13.10 -1.61 -13.88
CA ALA A 36 11.84 -0.89 -14.02
C ALA A 36 12.05 0.62 -14.23
N TRP A 37 13.24 1.16 -13.92
CA TRP A 37 13.51 2.60 -13.91
C TRP A 37 13.02 3.35 -15.16
N PRO A 38 13.28 2.90 -16.40
CA PRO A 38 12.81 3.61 -17.60
C PRO A 38 11.30 3.77 -17.65
N LEU A 39 10.54 2.77 -17.17
CA LEU A 39 9.08 2.83 -17.13
C LEU A 39 8.58 3.52 -15.87
N LEU A 40 9.33 3.46 -14.76
CA LEU A 40 9.03 4.17 -13.53
C LEU A 40 9.02 5.69 -13.70
N THR A 41 9.83 6.21 -14.63
CA THR A 41 9.98 7.65 -14.85
C THR A 41 9.25 8.20 -16.08
N ASP A 42 8.58 7.34 -16.85
CA ASP A 42 7.84 7.72 -18.05
C ASP A 42 6.33 7.48 -17.88
N ILE A 43 5.59 8.54 -17.52
CA ILE A 43 4.15 8.45 -17.27
C ILE A 43 3.36 8.19 -18.56
N GLU A 44 3.82 8.70 -19.70
CA GLU A 44 3.14 8.49 -20.98
C GLU A 44 3.26 7.02 -21.42
N ALA A 45 4.45 6.43 -21.28
CA ALA A 45 4.66 5.01 -21.52
C ALA A 45 3.82 4.16 -20.57
N GLN A 46 3.67 4.57 -19.30
CA GLN A 46 2.78 3.90 -18.37
C GLN A 46 1.32 3.97 -18.83
N LEU A 47 0.81 5.16 -19.16
CA LEU A 47 -0.58 5.33 -19.62
C LEU A 47 -0.86 4.52 -20.90
N ALA A 48 0.08 4.48 -21.85
CA ALA A 48 -0.03 3.67 -23.05
C ALA A 48 -0.07 2.16 -22.73
N ALA A 49 0.76 1.69 -21.79
CA ALA A 49 0.76 0.30 -21.36
C ALA A 49 -0.54 -0.08 -20.62
N MET A 50 -1.07 0.82 -19.79
CA MET A 50 -2.37 0.66 -19.11
C MET A 50 -3.51 0.52 -20.11
N GLU A 51 -3.52 1.34 -21.17
CA GLU A 51 -4.52 1.27 -22.24
C GLU A 51 -4.53 -0.12 -22.90
N VAL A 52 -3.36 -0.62 -23.29
CA VAL A 52 -3.21 -1.96 -23.89
C VAL A 52 -3.60 -3.07 -22.91
N ALA A 53 -3.30 -2.88 -21.62
CA ALA A 53 -3.62 -3.85 -20.58
C ALA A 53 -5.10 -3.82 -20.14
N GLY A 54 -5.87 -2.79 -20.50
CA GLY A 54 -7.24 -2.59 -20.03
C GLY A 54 -7.33 -2.15 -18.56
N ILE A 55 -6.35 -1.38 -18.09
CA ILE A 55 -6.34 -0.79 -16.74
C ILE A 55 -6.90 0.64 -16.83
N ASP A 56 -8.04 0.86 -16.19
CA ASP A 56 -8.78 2.12 -16.27
C ASP A 56 -8.10 3.21 -15.45
N ALA A 57 -7.59 2.90 -14.26
CA ALA A 57 -6.81 3.83 -13.46
C ALA A 57 -5.78 3.11 -12.58
N LYS A 58 -4.81 3.89 -12.07
CA LYS A 58 -3.87 3.44 -11.04
C LYS A 58 -3.80 4.45 -9.91
N VAL A 59 -3.54 3.95 -8.70
CA VAL A 59 -3.10 4.75 -7.57
C VAL A 59 -1.60 4.90 -7.66
N VAL A 60 -1.13 6.14 -7.74
CA VAL A 60 0.27 6.52 -7.78
C VAL A 60 0.78 6.63 -6.35
N SER A 61 1.78 5.81 -6.03
CA SER A 61 2.58 5.91 -4.80
C SER A 61 4.06 6.05 -5.11
N ALA A 62 4.79 6.70 -4.20
CA ALA A 62 6.25 6.84 -4.27
C ALA A 62 6.88 6.64 -2.88
N PRO A 63 6.98 5.39 -2.38
CA PRO A 63 7.44 5.11 -1.02
C PRO A 63 8.82 5.69 -0.71
N VAL A 64 9.07 6.09 0.55
CA VAL A 64 10.34 6.74 0.93
C VAL A 64 11.54 5.80 0.74
N SER A 65 11.36 4.51 1.06
CA SER A 65 12.38 3.46 0.94
C SER A 65 12.83 3.12 -0.49
N THR A 66 12.17 3.67 -1.51
CA THR A 66 12.63 3.56 -2.90
C THR A 66 13.47 4.77 -3.34
N ILE A 67 13.49 5.82 -2.52
CA ILE A 67 14.24 7.06 -2.74
C ILE A 67 15.52 7.07 -1.90
N VAL A 68 15.41 6.69 -0.62
CA VAL A 68 16.53 6.61 0.33
C VAL A 68 16.55 5.27 1.05
N SER A 69 17.67 4.97 1.71
CA SER A 69 17.78 3.77 2.55
C SER A 69 16.76 3.81 3.70
N PRO A 70 16.18 2.67 4.15
CA PRO A 70 15.23 2.61 5.27
C PRO A 70 15.77 3.05 6.64
N VAL A 71 17.02 3.54 6.72
CA VAL A 71 17.62 4.13 7.93
C VAL A 71 17.82 5.64 7.80
N GLU A 72 17.52 6.21 6.64
CA GLU A 72 17.67 7.63 6.34
C GLU A 72 16.32 8.33 6.38
N GLN A 73 16.32 9.58 6.84
CA GLN A 73 15.15 10.46 6.84
C GLN A 73 15.36 11.55 5.79
N LEU A 74 14.38 11.71 4.90
CA LEU A 74 14.35 12.85 3.98
C LEU A 74 13.97 14.12 4.75
N PRO A 75 14.62 15.27 4.51
CA PRO A 75 14.16 16.54 5.03
C PRO A 75 12.68 16.81 4.69
N PRO A 76 11.87 17.39 5.59
CA PRO A 76 10.44 17.64 5.33
C PRO A 76 10.15 18.37 4.02
N ILE A 77 11.00 19.34 3.65
CA ILE A 77 10.86 20.09 2.39
C ILE A 77 10.93 19.20 1.13
N LEU A 78 11.66 18.09 1.18
CA LEU A 78 11.72 17.14 0.07
C LEU A 78 10.43 16.31 0.01
N MET A 79 9.85 15.97 1.16
CA MET A 79 8.55 15.30 1.25
C MET A 79 7.45 16.18 0.65
N GLU A 80 7.41 17.45 1.06
CA GLU A 80 6.48 18.46 0.55
C GLU A 80 6.56 18.57 -0.97
N ARG A 81 7.78 18.65 -1.51
CA ARG A 81 8.04 18.74 -2.94
C ARG A 81 7.56 17.50 -3.71
N ILE A 82 7.85 16.29 -3.21
CA ILE A 82 7.36 15.05 -3.83
C ILE A 82 5.83 15.08 -3.91
N ASN A 83 5.15 15.44 -2.83
CA ASN A 83 3.69 15.48 -2.78
C ASN A 83 3.09 16.55 -3.70
N ASP A 84 3.70 17.74 -3.80
CA ASP A 84 3.29 18.79 -4.74
C ASP A 84 3.33 18.29 -6.20
N GLN A 85 4.32 17.47 -6.51
CA GLN A 85 4.51 16.98 -7.86
C GLN A 85 3.65 15.75 -8.16
N ILE A 86 3.36 14.89 -7.18
CA ILE A 86 2.30 13.88 -7.29
C ILE A 86 0.97 14.58 -7.57
N ALA A 87 0.63 15.63 -6.82
CA ALA A 87 -0.59 16.40 -7.02
C ALA A 87 -0.65 17.03 -8.43
N THR A 88 0.47 17.60 -8.90
CA THR A 88 0.60 18.13 -10.26
C THR A 88 0.45 17.05 -11.33
N LEU A 89 0.95 15.84 -11.09
CA LEU A 89 0.82 14.71 -12.01
C LEU A 89 -0.63 14.24 -12.13
N ILE A 90 -1.31 14.01 -11.01
CA ILE A 90 -2.69 13.50 -11.04
C ILE A 90 -3.65 14.54 -11.64
N ALA A 91 -3.38 15.83 -11.47
CA ALA A 91 -4.16 16.91 -12.08
C ALA A 91 -4.07 16.90 -13.62
N ARG A 92 -3.00 16.34 -14.21
CA ARG A 92 -2.86 16.18 -15.67
C ARG A 92 -3.73 15.05 -16.21
N TYR A 93 -4.00 14.01 -15.41
CA TYR A 93 -4.72 12.80 -15.82
C TYR A 93 -5.73 12.33 -14.76
N PRO A 94 -6.71 13.16 -14.34
CA PRO A 94 -7.53 12.92 -13.14
C PRO A 94 -8.41 11.66 -13.22
N GLU A 95 -8.76 11.21 -14.43
CA GLU A 95 -9.53 9.98 -14.64
C GLU A 95 -8.66 8.72 -14.62
N ARG A 96 -7.36 8.83 -14.85
CA ARG A 96 -6.43 7.69 -15.00
C ARG A 96 -5.47 7.54 -13.83
N LEU A 97 -5.14 8.63 -13.16
CA LEU A 97 -4.18 8.67 -12.06
C LEU A 97 -4.86 9.18 -10.79
N LEU A 98 -4.87 8.33 -9.78
CA LEU A 98 -5.30 8.64 -8.42
C LEU A 98 -4.03 8.79 -7.57
N GLY A 99 -3.99 9.71 -6.61
CA GLY A 99 -2.76 10.00 -5.87
C GLY A 99 -2.91 9.79 -4.36
N ILE A 100 -1.91 9.15 -3.77
CA ILE A 100 -1.70 9.12 -2.32
C ILE A 100 -0.37 9.79 -1.98
N ALA A 101 -0.31 10.47 -0.84
CA ALA A 101 0.87 11.23 -0.44
C ALA A 101 1.97 10.31 0.07
N THR A 102 3.21 10.58 -0.31
CA THR A 102 4.37 9.96 0.33
C THR A 102 4.61 10.62 1.68
N ILE A 103 4.73 9.81 2.74
CA ILE A 103 4.93 10.30 4.10
C ILE A 103 5.99 9.42 4.79
N ASP A 104 6.99 10.08 5.38
CA ASP A 104 7.86 9.42 6.37
C ASP A 104 7.16 9.44 7.73
N ALA A 105 6.54 8.32 8.09
CA ALA A 105 5.72 8.23 9.30
C ALA A 105 6.49 8.55 10.58
N PHE A 106 7.81 8.38 10.61
CA PHE A 106 8.65 8.44 11.81
C PHE A 106 9.21 9.84 12.10
N GLN A 107 8.75 10.87 11.39
CA GLN A 107 9.10 12.27 11.68
C GLN A 107 8.14 12.96 12.66
N GLY A 108 7.30 12.19 13.35
CA GLY A 108 6.40 12.69 14.38
C GLY A 108 5.47 13.78 13.87
N LYS A 109 5.45 14.92 14.56
CA LYS A 109 4.56 16.04 14.21
C LYS A 109 4.84 16.67 12.84
N ALA A 110 6.07 16.52 12.30
CA ALA A 110 6.36 17.01 10.96
C ALA A 110 5.62 16.19 9.90
N ALA A 111 5.64 14.86 10.04
CA ALA A 111 4.89 13.94 9.18
C ALA A 111 3.38 14.21 9.25
N ALA A 112 2.82 14.37 10.45
CA ALA A 112 1.40 14.67 10.63
C ALA A 112 0.96 15.96 9.93
N ARG A 113 1.76 17.03 10.00
CA ARG A 113 1.47 18.28 9.27
C ARG A 113 1.48 18.08 7.76
N GLU A 114 2.37 17.24 7.26
CA GLU A 114 2.41 16.96 5.83
C GLU A 114 1.22 16.09 5.38
N VAL A 115 0.75 15.15 6.22
CA VAL A 115 -0.52 14.43 5.98
C VAL A 115 -1.67 15.42 5.83
N GLU A 116 -1.81 16.35 6.77
CA GLU A 116 -2.87 17.38 6.74
C GLU A 116 -2.78 18.25 5.47
N ARG A 117 -1.59 18.75 5.15
CA ARG A 117 -1.35 19.58 3.95
C ARG A 117 -1.67 18.82 2.67
N ALA A 118 -1.13 17.61 2.52
CA ALA A 118 -1.29 16.80 1.33
C ALA A 118 -2.75 16.42 1.06
N VAL A 119 -3.50 16.09 2.10
CA VAL A 119 -4.92 15.73 1.95
C VAL A 119 -5.78 16.97 1.73
N GLN A 120 -5.65 17.99 2.59
CA GLN A 120 -6.59 19.12 2.60
C GLN A 120 -6.29 20.18 1.54
N GLN A 121 -5.02 20.38 1.18
CA GLN A 121 -4.59 21.43 0.25
C GLN A 121 -4.28 20.89 -1.14
N LEU A 122 -3.71 19.68 -1.23
CA LEU A 122 -3.35 19.08 -2.53
C LEU A 122 -4.40 18.09 -3.07
N GLY A 123 -5.38 17.69 -2.25
CA GLY A 123 -6.42 16.75 -2.66
C GLY A 123 -5.94 15.31 -2.85
N LEU A 124 -4.81 14.94 -2.24
CA LEU A 124 -4.34 13.55 -2.22
C LEU A 124 -5.24 12.71 -1.31
N ARG A 125 -5.56 11.48 -1.75
CA ARG A 125 -6.71 10.71 -1.23
C ARG A 125 -6.33 9.59 -0.25
N GLY A 126 -5.12 9.64 0.26
CA GLY A 126 -4.50 8.58 1.06
C GLY A 126 -3.05 8.91 1.32
N ILE A 127 -2.37 8.07 2.10
CA ILE A 127 -0.93 8.19 2.33
C ILE A 127 -0.23 6.84 2.13
N CYS A 128 1.00 6.89 1.67
CA CYS A 128 1.93 5.77 1.58
C CYS A 128 3.04 5.98 2.61
N VAL A 129 3.22 5.00 3.49
CA VAL A 129 4.28 5.00 4.50
C VAL A 129 5.10 3.72 4.39
N ASP A 130 6.36 3.79 4.78
CA ASP A 130 7.18 2.59 4.91
C ASP A 130 6.82 1.78 6.15
N SER A 131 6.91 0.45 6.04
CA SER A 131 6.57 -0.46 7.14
C SER A 131 7.48 -0.34 8.36
N SER A 132 8.72 0.10 8.16
CA SER A 132 9.68 0.34 9.23
C SER A 132 10.73 1.35 8.81
N GLN A 133 11.34 2.01 9.79
CA GLN A 133 12.49 2.88 9.58
C GLN A 133 13.40 2.83 10.82
N GLY A 134 14.72 2.74 10.62
CA GLY A 134 15.69 2.83 11.72
C GLY A 134 15.52 1.78 12.82
N GLY A 135 14.93 0.61 12.50
CA GLY A 135 14.66 -0.45 13.49
C GLY A 135 13.35 -0.28 14.28
N HIS A 136 12.55 0.73 13.94
CA HIS A 136 11.23 0.97 14.52
C HIS A 136 10.12 0.52 13.57
N TYR A 137 9.03 -0.01 14.14
CA TYR A 137 7.79 -0.33 13.43
C TYR A 137 6.75 0.77 13.65
N LEU A 138 5.60 0.64 12.97
CA LEU A 138 4.55 1.65 13.01
C LEU A 138 3.85 1.81 14.38
N ASP A 139 4.12 0.94 15.34
CA ASP A 139 3.67 1.11 16.73
C ASP A 139 4.51 2.11 17.55
N ALA A 140 5.66 2.53 17.01
CA ALA A 140 6.55 3.50 17.63
C ALA A 140 5.86 4.84 17.93
N ALA A 141 6.34 5.53 18.98
CA ALA A 141 5.79 6.81 19.41
C ALA A 141 5.93 7.89 18.33
N GLU A 142 6.98 7.81 17.51
CA GLU A 142 7.28 8.68 16.39
C GLU A 142 6.29 8.53 15.24
N ALA A 143 5.75 7.31 15.04
CA ALA A 143 4.73 7.04 14.02
C ALA A 143 3.32 7.46 14.44
N ARG A 144 3.06 7.55 15.76
CA ARG A 144 1.74 7.89 16.33
C ARG A 144 1.08 9.11 15.69
N PRO A 145 1.75 10.28 15.54
CA PRO A 145 1.08 11.49 15.05
C PRO A 145 0.59 11.32 13.60
N THR A 146 1.33 10.58 12.78
CA THR A 146 0.94 10.26 11.40
C THR A 146 -0.32 9.40 11.36
N LEU A 147 -0.38 8.36 12.20
CA LEU A 147 -1.57 7.49 12.29
C LEU A 147 -2.79 8.25 12.80
N GLU A 148 -2.62 9.12 13.79
CA GLU A 148 -3.69 9.97 14.32
C GLU A 148 -4.21 10.95 13.26
N ALA A 149 -3.33 11.61 12.51
CA ALA A 149 -3.72 12.52 11.43
C ALA A 149 -4.49 11.79 10.32
N ALA A 150 -4.00 10.63 9.88
CA ALA A 150 -4.69 9.81 8.87
C ALA A 150 -6.08 9.36 9.35
N ALA A 151 -6.19 8.91 10.60
CA ALA A 151 -7.46 8.51 11.21
C ALA A 151 -8.45 9.68 11.33
N ALA A 152 -7.97 10.87 11.70
CA ALA A 152 -8.79 12.07 11.84
C ALA A 152 -9.33 12.58 10.49
N LEU A 153 -8.55 12.44 9.41
CA LEU A 153 -8.94 12.82 8.06
C LEU A 153 -9.75 11.72 7.34
N GLY A 154 -9.80 10.51 7.91
CA GLY A 154 -10.49 9.36 7.33
C GLY A 154 -9.83 8.83 6.05
N VAL A 155 -8.53 9.05 5.89
CA VAL A 155 -7.76 8.59 4.71
C VAL A 155 -7.06 7.26 4.97
N SER A 156 -6.93 6.42 3.94
CA SER A 156 -6.23 5.13 4.05
C SER A 156 -4.72 5.28 4.07
N ILE A 157 -4.05 4.37 4.77
CA ILE A 157 -2.60 4.22 4.76
C ILE A 157 -2.23 2.97 3.98
N PHE A 158 -1.48 3.12 2.89
CA PHE A 158 -0.76 2.03 2.25
C PHE A 158 0.58 1.81 2.95
N VAL A 159 0.77 0.63 3.55
CA VAL A 159 1.97 0.27 4.31
C VAL A 159 2.94 -0.47 3.39
N HIS A 160 3.82 0.29 2.75
CA HIS A 160 4.77 -0.22 1.76
C HIS A 160 5.96 -0.95 2.43
N PRO A 161 6.40 -2.10 1.88
CA PRO A 161 7.41 -2.94 2.52
C PRO A 161 8.84 -2.48 2.20
N VAL A 162 9.69 -2.43 3.22
CA VAL A 162 11.10 -2.04 3.10
C VAL A 162 12.04 -3.25 3.04
N ASN A 163 13.28 -3.06 2.58
CA ASN A 163 14.31 -4.10 2.72
C ASN A 163 14.90 -4.09 4.14
N PRO A 164 14.65 -5.12 4.96
CA PRO A 164 15.30 -5.22 6.27
C PRO A 164 16.78 -5.57 6.15
N SER A 165 17.65 -4.74 6.72
CA SER A 165 19.09 -5.04 6.79
C SER A 165 19.35 -6.34 7.57
N GLY A 166 20.34 -7.11 7.14
CA GLY A 166 20.70 -8.42 7.67
C GLY A 166 19.84 -9.55 7.08
N LEU A 167 18.52 -9.40 7.04
CA LEU A 167 17.63 -10.43 6.49
C LEU A 167 17.67 -10.46 4.96
N THR A 168 17.72 -9.29 4.30
CA THR A 168 17.86 -9.20 2.84
C THR A 168 19.13 -9.91 2.36
N GLU A 169 20.26 -9.72 3.03
CA GLU A 169 21.54 -10.34 2.68
C GLU A 169 21.52 -11.85 2.90
N ARG A 170 20.92 -12.31 4.01
CA ARG A 170 20.77 -13.75 4.31
C ARG A 170 19.90 -14.47 3.29
N LEU A 171 18.89 -13.81 2.74
CA LEU A 171 17.97 -14.37 1.75
C LEU A 171 18.39 -14.13 0.30
N ALA A 172 19.45 -13.35 0.05
CA ALA A 172 19.96 -13.06 -1.29
C ALA A 172 20.23 -14.31 -2.17
N PRO A 173 20.69 -15.47 -1.64
CA PRO A 173 20.86 -16.69 -2.45
C PRO A 173 19.58 -17.22 -3.09
N LEU A 174 18.39 -16.83 -2.61
CA LEU A 174 17.09 -17.17 -3.21
C LEU A 174 16.69 -16.20 -4.34
N GLY A 175 17.56 -15.26 -4.72
CA GLY A 175 17.30 -14.27 -5.76
C GLY A 175 16.11 -13.36 -5.44
N GLY A 176 15.33 -13.00 -6.46
CA GLY A 176 14.18 -12.09 -6.31
C GLY A 176 13.14 -12.57 -5.29
N LEU A 177 12.93 -13.88 -5.19
CA LEU A 177 12.03 -14.46 -4.18
C LEU A 177 12.53 -14.20 -2.76
N GLY A 178 13.85 -14.28 -2.53
CA GLY A 178 14.45 -13.95 -1.23
C GLY A 178 14.20 -12.50 -0.82
N GLY A 179 14.30 -11.57 -1.79
CA GLY A 179 13.96 -10.17 -1.58
C GLY A 179 12.49 -9.95 -1.22
N LEU A 180 11.56 -10.60 -1.93
CA LEU A 180 10.12 -10.54 -1.62
C LEU A 180 9.82 -11.12 -0.23
N LEU A 181 10.45 -12.24 0.13
CA LEU A 181 10.28 -12.86 1.45
C LEU A 181 10.83 -11.97 2.58
N ALA A 182 11.99 -11.33 2.40
CA ALA A 182 12.56 -10.40 3.38
C ALA A 182 11.61 -9.21 3.61
N ARG A 183 11.19 -8.55 2.53
CA ARG A 183 10.25 -7.42 2.55
C ARG A 183 8.90 -7.78 3.17
N GLY A 184 8.35 -8.93 2.78
CA GLY A 184 7.10 -9.45 3.31
C GLY A 184 7.16 -9.77 4.80
N THR A 185 8.29 -10.31 5.27
CA THR A 185 8.53 -10.59 6.69
C THR A 185 8.56 -9.29 7.49
N GLU A 186 9.27 -8.27 7.00
CA GLU A 186 9.37 -6.96 7.65
C GLU A 186 8.02 -6.24 7.72
N ASN A 187 7.26 -6.27 6.63
CA ASN A 187 5.91 -5.72 6.57
C ASN A 187 4.96 -6.44 7.53
N ALA A 188 5.02 -7.78 7.55
CA ALA A 188 4.21 -8.58 8.45
C ALA A 188 4.51 -8.29 9.92
N ALA A 189 5.79 -8.14 10.28
CA ALA A 189 6.22 -7.77 11.62
C ALA A 189 5.63 -6.42 12.04
N SER A 190 5.73 -5.41 11.18
CA SER A 190 5.15 -4.08 11.44
C SER A 190 3.65 -4.13 11.73
N ILE A 191 2.88 -4.83 10.90
CA ILE A 191 1.44 -4.98 11.10
C ILE A 191 1.12 -5.73 12.41
N LEU A 192 1.87 -6.79 12.73
CA LEU A 192 1.68 -7.52 14.00
C LEU A 192 1.95 -6.65 15.22
N THR A 193 2.96 -5.78 15.18
CA THR A 193 3.21 -4.83 16.29
C THR A 193 2.07 -3.81 16.45
N LEU A 194 1.48 -3.34 15.35
CA LEU A 194 0.29 -2.49 15.38
C LEU A 194 -0.93 -3.22 15.98
N LEU A 195 -1.19 -4.46 15.57
CA LEU A 195 -2.28 -5.27 16.12
C LEU A 195 -2.08 -5.52 17.61
N ARG A 196 -0.84 -5.72 18.06
CA ARG A 196 -0.52 -5.98 19.47
C ARG A 196 -0.67 -4.77 20.38
N SER A 197 -0.41 -3.58 19.88
CA SER A 197 -0.16 -2.37 20.68
C SER A 197 -1.42 -1.65 21.18
N GLY A 198 -2.63 -2.04 20.73
CA GLY A 198 -3.89 -1.40 21.11
C GLY A 198 -4.16 -0.08 20.37
N ILE A 199 -3.41 0.17 19.30
CA ILE A 199 -3.46 1.40 18.51
C ILE A 199 -4.72 1.44 17.66
N LEU A 200 -5.04 0.33 16.99
CA LEU A 200 -6.13 0.26 16.04
C LEU A 200 -7.48 0.36 16.75
N GLU A 201 -7.55 0.02 18.02
CA GLU A 201 -8.70 0.21 18.91
C GLU A 201 -8.89 1.68 19.27
N LYS A 202 -7.79 2.40 19.53
CA LYS A 202 -7.83 3.84 19.78
C LYS A 202 -8.13 4.64 18.51
N LEU A 203 -7.79 4.10 17.35
CA LEU A 203 -8.01 4.69 16.03
C LEU A 203 -8.95 3.80 15.20
N PRO A 204 -10.24 3.67 15.58
CA PRO A 204 -11.18 2.73 14.95
C PRO A 204 -11.45 3.03 13.47
N THR A 205 -11.26 4.29 13.04
CA THR A 205 -11.46 4.73 11.65
C THR A 205 -10.24 4.51 10.76
N LEU A 206 -9.10 4.13 11.32
CA LEU A 206 -7.87 3.93 10.55
C LEU A 206 -8.03 2.74 9.60
N ARG A 207 -7.71 2.96 8.31
CA ARG A 207 -7.75 1.95 7.27
C ARG A 207 -6.32 1.67 6.81
N LEU A 208 -5.84 0.45 7.03
CA LEU A 208 -4.50 0.02 6.64
C LEU A 208 -4.59 -0.94 5.46
N VAL A 209 -3.86 -0.64 4.39
CA VAL A 209 -3.71 -1.50 3.22
C VAL A 209 -2.28 -2.02 3.19
N LEU A 210 -2.10 -3.34 3.13
CA LEU A 210 -0.80 -3.98 2.99
C LEU A 210 -0.70 -4.73 1.65
N PRO A 211 0.50 -4.90 1.08
CA PRO A 211 0.66 -5.76 -0.08
C PRO A 211 0.51 -7.24 0.30
N MET A 212 0.16 -8.07 -0.68
CA MET A 212 0.01 -9.53 -0.51
C MET A 212 1.26 -10.20 0.08
N ILE A 213 2.46 -9.68 -0.20
CA ILE A 213 3.69 -10.23 0.39
C ILE A 213 3.75 -10.07 1.92
N GLY A 214 2.96 -9.17 2.50
CA GLY A 214 2.76 -8.99 3.94
C GLY A 214 1.69 -9.91 4.56
N ALA A 215 1.05 -10.80 3.78
CA ALA A 215 -0.03 -11.68 4.24
C ALA A 215 0.36 -12.59 5.43
N GLY A 216 1.67 -12.75 5.70
CA GLY A 216 2.16 -13.36 6.92
C GLY A 216 1.55 -12.74 8.20
N ALA A 217 1.29 -11.43 8.22
CA ALA A 217 0.61 -10.78 9.35
C ALA A 217 -0.76 -11.39 9.61
N LEU A 218 -1.55 -11.66 8.57
CA LEU A 218 -2.87 -12.25 8.70
C LEU A 218 -2.79 -13.64 9.30
N LEU A 219 -1.85 -14.47 8.82
CA LEU A 219 -1.64 -15.82 9.33
C LEU A 219 -1.22 -15.78 10.80
N PHE A 220 -0.17 -15.04 11.13
CA PHE A 220 0.40 -15.00 12.48
C PHE A 220 -0.50 -14.30 13.50
N ALA A 221 -1.33 -13.33 13.08
CA ALA A 221 -2.35 -12.76 13.96
C ALA A 221 -3.35 -13.82 14.43
N GLY A 222 -3.69 -14.82 13.62
CA GLY A 222 -4.54 -15.92 14.08
C GLY A 222 -3.87 -16.81 15.12
N LEU A 223 -2.55 -17.03 14.98
CA LEU A 223 -1.78 -17.81 15.95
C LEU A 223 -1.57 -17.05 17.26
N ALA A 224 -1.58 -15.71 17.20
CA ALA A 224 -1.38 -14.84 18.35
C ALA A 224 -2.54 -14.86 19.36
N ASP A 225 -3.72 -15.41 19.01
CA ASP A 225 -4.81 -15.62 19.96
C ASP A 225 -4.38 -16.47 21.16
N MET A 226 -3.48 -17.44 20.96
CA MET A 226 -2.93 -18.25 22.06
C MET A 226 -2.14 -17.41 23.07
N ASP A 227 -1.39 -16.40 22.59
CA ASP A 227 -0.66 -15.49 23.47
C ASP A 227 -1.60 -14.46 24.11
N TYR A 228 -2.59 -13.97 23.36
CA TYR A 228 -3.65 -13.07 23.84
C TYR A 228 -4.46 -13.68 25.00
N GLU A 229 -4.77 -14.97 24.94
CA GLU A 229 -5.49 -15.68 26.01
C GLU A 229 -4.62 -15.94 27.26
N ARG A 230 -3.29 -16.00 27.09
CA ARG A 230 -2.36 -16.37 28.15
C ARG A 230 -1.96 -15.18 29.02
N ASP A 231 -1.74 -14.01 28.42
CA ASP A 231 -1.22 -12.84 29.12
C ASP A 231 -1.61 -11.51 28.46
N ASP A 232 -1.36 -10.39 29.15
CA ASP A 232 -1.73 -9.05 28.68
C ASP A 232 -0.76 -8.46 27.62
N SER A 233 0.04 -9.29 26.93
CA SER A 233 1.00 -8.78 25.94
C SER A 233 0.36 -8.23 24.68
N TRP A 234 -0.89 -8.62 24.38
CA TRP A 234 -1.73 -8.10 23.31
C TRP A 234 -2.85 -7.25 23.91
N LYS A 235 -3.09 -6.07 23.33
CA LYS A 235 -4.06 -5.11 23.87
C LYS A 235 -5.30 -5.05 23.00
N GLY A 236 -6.47 -4.99 23.62
CA GLY A 236 -7.73 -4.71 22.93
C GLY A 236 -8.43 -5.97 22.45
N THR A 237 -8.71 -6.05 21.15
CA THR A 237 -9.49 -7.12 20.53
C THR A 237 -8.60 -8.34 20.22
N PRO A 238 -9.13 -9.59 20.27
CA PRO A 238 -8.38 -10.76 19.83
C PRO A 238 -7.73 -10.54 18.46
N PRO A 239 -6.43 -10.84 18.27
CA PRO A 239 -5.72 -10.54 17.03
C PRO A 239 -6.36 -11.19 15.78
N SER A 240 -6.97 -12.37 15.91
CA SER A 240 -7.69 -13.04 14.82
C SER A 240 -8.95 -12.32 14.34
N GLU A 241 -9.58 -11.52 15.22
CA GLU A 241 -10.72 -10.66 14.93
C GLU A 241 -10.24 -9.30 14.44
N LEU A 242 -9.26 -8.69 15.12
CA LEU A 242 -8.75 -7.36 14.77
C LEU A 242 -8.15 -7.31 13.35
N ARG A 243 -7.46 -8.38 12.91
CA ARG A 243 -6.89 -8.48 11.55
C ARG A 243 -7.94 -8.37 10.44
N GLN A 244 -9.22 -8.66 10.73
CA GLN A 244 -10.28 -8.59 9.72
C GLN A 244 -10.55 -7.14 9.26
N ARG A 245 -10.09 -6.13 10.01
CA ARG A 245 -10.15 -4.71 9.65
C ARG A 245 -9.09 -4.27 8.63
N LEU A 246 -8.10 -5.13 8.37
CA LEU A 246 -7.01 -4.82 7.46
C LEU A 246 -7.45 -5.04 6.01
N TYR A 247 -6.91 -4.21 5.12
CA TYR A 247 -7.05 -4.34 3.68
C TYR A 247 -5.79 -4.96 3.10
N ILE A 248 -5.91 -5.77 2.06
CA ILE A 248 -4.77 -6.39 1.39
C ILE A 248 -4.92 -6.30 -0.13
N ASP A 249 -3.81 -6.01 -0.82
CA ASP A 249 -3.79 -6.04 -2.28
C ASP A 249 -3.66 -7.45 -2.85
N THR A 250 -3.74 -7.58 -4.17
CA THR A 250 -3.58 -8.87 -4.88
C THR A 250 -2.20 -9.08 -5.50
N MET A 251 -1.15 -8.37 -5.07
CA MET A 251 0.16 -8.43 -5.70
C MET A 251 0.63 -9.87 -5.89
N GLY A 252 1.15 -10.17 -7.08
CA GLY A 252 1.55 -11.53 -7.49
C GLY A 252 0.42 -12.36 -8.14
N PHE A 253 -0.85 -11.97 -7.94
CA PHE A 253 -2.04 -12.55 -8.58
C PHE A 253 -2.14 -14.09 -8.45
N ASP A 254 -1.73 -14.62 -7.30
CA ASP A 254 -1.85 -16.05 -7.00
C ASP A 254 -3.25 -16.39 -6.46
N PRO A 255 -4.01 -17.32 -7.09
CA PRO A 255 -5.37 -17.65 -6.66
C PRO A 255 -5.47 -18.22 -5.25
N ALA A 256 -4.46 -18.95 -4.76
CA ALA A 256 -4.51 -19.54 -3.43
C ALA A 256 -4.30 -18.48 -2.35
N ALA A 257 -3.34 -17.57 -2.56
CA ALA A 257 -3.09 -16.44 -1.68
C ALA A 257 -4.31 -15.49 -1.60
N ILE A 258 -4.93 -15.19 -2.74
CA ILE A 258 -6.14 -14.35 -2.77
C ILE A 258 -7.32 -15.04 -2.08
N ARG A 259 -7.49 -16.36 -2.25
CA ARG A 259 -8.52 -17.11 -1.52
C ARG A 259 -8.32 -17.04 -0.01
N PHE A 260 -7.08 -17.21 0.45
CA PHE A 260 -6.74 -17.05 1.86
C PHE A 260 -7.10 -15.64 2.36
N ALA A 261 -6.73 -14.59 1.61
CA ALA A 261 -7.08 -13.22 1.97
C ALA A 261 -8.61 -13.03 2.04
N LEU A 262 -9.36 -13.51 1.05
CA LEU A 262 -10.83 -13.44 1.02
C LEU A 262 -11.47 -14.16 2.22
N GLU A 263 -10.93 -15.30 2.63
CA GLU A 263 -11.42 -16.06 3.79
C GLU A 263 -11.13 -15.33 5.12
N VAL A 264 -10.02 -14.59 5.22
CA VAL A 264 -9.61 -13.91 6.46
C VAL A 264 -10.21 -12.52 6.60
N VAL A 265 -10.12 -11.66 5.58
CA VAL A 265 -10.53 -10.24 5.68
C VAL A 265 -11.83 -9.93 4.95
N GLY A 266 -12.35 -10.87 4.16
CA GLY A 266 -13.56 -10.69 3.36
C GLY A 266 -13.30 -9.91 2.06
N SER A 267 -14.21 -10.07 1.09
CA SER A 267 -14.10 -9.44 -0.24
C SER A 267 -14.15 -7.92 -0.22
N GLU A 268 -14.68 -7.31 0.83
CA GLU A 268 -14.74 -5.84 0.97
C GLU A 268 -13.37 -5.21 1.31
N HIS A 269 -12.42 -6.03 1.74
CA HIS A 269 -11.09 -5.59 2.17
C HIS A 269 -9.96 -6.11 1.26
N VAL A 270 -10.30 -6.63 0.08
CA VAL A 270 -9.30 -7.04 -0.94
C VAL A 270 -9.35 -6.06 -2.11
N VAL A 271 -8.21 -5.49 -2.48
CA VAL A 271 -8.09 -4.55 -3.62
C VAL A 271 -7.19 -5.11 -4.71
N ILE A 272 -7.48 -4.85 -5.98
CA ILE A 272 -6.50 -5.15 -7.03
C ILE A 272 -5.26 -4.27 -6.85
N GLY A 273 -4.10 -4.89 -6.80
CA GLY A 273 -2.79 -4.22 -6.74
C GLY A 273 -1.72 -5.08 -7.41
N SER A 274 -0.80 -4.45 -8.14
CA SER A 274 0.18 -5.19 -8.96
C SER A 274 1.64 -5.03 -8.55
N ASP A 275 2.00 -3.94 -7.85
CA ASP A 275 3.38 -3.46 -7.67
C ASP A 275 4.08 -3.09 -9.00
N TRP A 276 3.30 -2.77 -10.03
CA TRP A 276 3.80 -2.35 -11.34
C TRP A 276 4.39 -0.93 -11.27
N PRO A 277 5.50 -0.62 -11.96
CA PRO A 277 6.24 -1.45 -12.92
C PRO A 277 7.43 -2.25 -12.35
N VAL A 278 7.58 -2.33 -11.03
CA VAL A 278 8.60 -3.19 -10.41
C VAL A 278 8.27 -4.66 -10.68
N MET A 279 6.98 -4.99 -10.62
CA MET A 279 6.41 -6.27 -11.07
C MET A 279 5.78 -6.14 -12.47
N PRO A 280 5.61 -7.26 -13.19
CA PRO A 280 4.98 -7.25 -14.52
C PRO A 280 3.55 -6.73 -14.49
N ILE A 281 3.17 -5.96 -15.52
CA ILE A 281 1.78 -5.53 -15.71
C ILE A 281 0.86 -6.75 -15.84
N THR A 282 -0.31 -6.68 -15.22
CA THR A 282 -1.34 -7.72 -15.30
C THR A 282 -2.54 -7.19 -16.06
N THR A 283 -2.91 -7.87 -17.15
CA THR A 283 -3.98 -7.41 -18.05
C THR A 283 -5.37 -7.68 -17.47
N ARG A 284 -6.35 -6.89 -17.90
CA ARG A 284 -7.76 -7.05 -17.55
C ARG A 284 -8.25 -8.48 -17.76
N ARG A 285 -7.95 -9.08 -18.91
CA ARG A 285 -8.31 -10.47 -19.21
C ARG A 285 -7.77 -11.44 -18.15
N ARG A 286 -6.51 -11.30 -17.74
CA ARG A 286 -5.90 -12.19 -16.73
C ARG A 286 -6.55 -12.00 -15.36
N ILE A 287 -6.93 -10.78 -15.01
CA ILE A 287 -7.66 -10.49 -13.77
C ILE A 287 -9.07 -11.09 -13.84
N ASP A 288 -9.78 -10.93 -14.94
CA ASP A 288 -11.13 -11.51 -15.11
C ASP A 288 -11.10 -13.04 -15.02
N ASP A 289 -10.12 -13.70 -15.66
CA ASP A 289 -9.92 -15.16 -15.59
C ASP A 289 -9.63 -15.62 -14.15
N LEU A 290 -8.79 -14.87 -13.41
CA LEU A 290 -8.46 -15.13 -12.01
C LEU A 290 -9.70 -15.00 -11.12
N LEU A 291 -10.46 -13.90 -11.25
CA LEU A 291 -11.66 -13.66 -10.46
C LEU A 291 -12.76 -14.70 -10.76
N ALA A 292 -12.86 -15.16 -12.01
CA ALA A 292 -13.75 -16.27 -12.38
C ALA A 292 -13.33 -17.59 -11.70
N ALA A 293 -12.03 -17.89 -11.64
CA ALA A 293 -11.52 -19.10 -10.99
C ALA A 293 -11.73 -19.09 -9.45
N LEU A 294 -11.81 -17.91 -8.83
CA LEU A 294 -12.13 -17.74 -7.41
C LEU A 294 -13.62 -17.93 -7.09
N LYS A 295 -14.49 -18.12 -8.10
CA LYS A 295 -15.94 -18.32 -7.94
C LYS A 295 -16.64 -17.19 -7.16
N LEU A 296 -16.15 -15.96 -7.33
CA LEU A 296 -16.76 -14.77 -6.74
C LEU A 296 -18.08 -14.44 -7.42
N THR A 297 -19.02 -13.87 -6.65
CA THR A 297 -20.23 -13.22 -7.17
C THR A 297 -19.87 -11.97 -7.99
N GLU A 298 -20.77 -11.50 -8.83
CA GLU A 298 -20.53 -10.28 -9.63
C GLU A 298 -20.32 -9.05 -8.75
N GLU A 299 -21.03 -8.98 -7.61
CA GLU A 299 -20.88 -7.93 -6.61
C GLU A 299 -19.47 -7.95 -6.00
N GLN A 300 -18.98 -9.13 -5.61
CA GLN A 300 -17.62 -9.28 -5.08
C GLN A 300 -16.56 -8.91 -6.12
N LYS A 301 -16.75 -9.30 -7.39
CA LYS A 301 -15.84 -8.90 -8.47
C LYS A 301 -15.80 -7.38 -8.63
N ALA A 302 -16.96 -6.72 -8.63
CA ALA A 302 -17.04 -5.26 -8.72
C ALA A 302 -16.35 -4.57 -7.54
N CYS A 303 -16.50 -5.09 -6.32
CA CYS A 303 -15.77 -4.62 -5.14
C CYS A 303 -14.25 -4.70 -5.34
N LEU A 304 -13.74 -5.86 -5.74
CA LEU A 304 -12.29 -6.06 -5.92
C LEU A 304 -11.73 -5.18 -7.05
N LEU A 305 -12.42 -5.12 -8.20
CA LEU A 305 -11.95 -4.41 -9.40
C LEU A 305 -11.80 -2.91 -9.19
N SER A 306 -12.71 -2.27 -8.45
CA SER A 306 -12.65 -0.82 -8.21
C SER A 306 -13.35 -0.37 -6.94
N GLY A 307 -14.50 -0.96 -6.57
CA GLY A 307 -15.35 -0.40 -5.50
C GLY A 307 -14.64 -0.25 -4.14
N ASN A 308 -13.77 -1.21 -3.78
CA ASN A 308 -12.99 -1.14 -2.55
C ASN A 308 -11.94 -0.03 -2.61
N THR A 309 -11.26 0.13 -3.75
CA THR A 309 -10.29 1.20 -3.98
C THR A 309 -10.97 2.58 -3.94
N GLU A 310 -12.11 2.74 -4.60
CA GLU A 310 -12.88 3.99 -4.60
C GLU A 310 -13.32 4.36 -3.18
N ARG A 311 -13.77 3.38 -2.38
CA ARG A 311 -14.11 3.57 -0.97
C ARG A 311 -12.90 3.98 -0.12
N LEU A 312 -11.74 3.38 -0.34
CA LEU A 312 -10.50 3.72 0.39
C LEU A 312 -10.03 5.15 0.09
N LEU A 313 -10.24 5.61 -1.14
CA LEU A 313 -9.82 6.93 -1.61
C LEU A 313 -10.88 8.02 -1.42
N THR A 314 -12.02 7.70 -0.81
CA THR A 314 -13.01 8.71 -0.42
C THR A 314 -12.71 9.17 1.00
N SER A 315 -12.34 10.44 1.15
CA SER A 315 -12.11 11.04 2.48
C SER A 315 -13.43 11.27 3.20
N SER A 316 -13.42 11.26 4.54
CA SER A 316 -14.60 11.62 5.33
C SER A 316 -14.98 13.11 5.24
N VAL A 317 -14.08 13.95 4.70
CA VAL A 317 -14.29 15.40 4.55
C VAL A 317 -15.21 15.71 3.36
N GLU A 318 -15.27 14.85 2.33
CA GLU A 318 -16.17 15.02 1.19
C GLU A 318 -17.64 14.62 1.50
N GLN A 319 -17.92 14.11 2.70
CA GLN A 319 -19.26 13.66 3.13
C GLN A 319 -20.00 14.68 4.03
N LEU A 320 -19.43 15.87 4.26
CA LEU A 320 -20.04 16.97 5.04
C LEU A 320 -20.34 18.19 4.15
#